data_AF-A0A2M7VQD7-F1
#
_entry.id   AF-A0A2M7VQD7-F1
#
_cell.length_a   1.000
_cell.length_b   1.000
_cell.length_c   1.000
_cell.angle_alpha   90.00
_cell.angle_beta   90.00
_cell.angle_gamma   90.00
#
_symmetry.space_group_name_H-M   'P 1'
#
loop_
_entity.id
_entity.type
_entity.pdbx_description
1 polymer ?
#
loop_
_entity_poly.entity_id
_entity_poly.type
_entity_poly.pdbx_seq_one_letter_code
_entity_poly.pdbx_strand_id
1 'polypeptide(L)'
;MPPLKKLFNVYIFGNLHVALASFSLTKLSLLTQQNSDNIIPFFVFFATILSYNYIRLMRINTIKSELYNEINRWRIYLILLSIFALTACAFLIVKIRWQALISLMPFALLTGFYVLPPSISSKMTLRSLPGFKIFVIAFTWAGITVLFPLSQYDMVDASIFWLFFQRFLFLIVLTIPFDIR
;
A
#
# COMPACT_ATOMS: atom_id res chain seq x y z
N MET A 1 26.75 15.41 0.94
CA MET A 1 26.32 14.19 0.23
C MET A 1 26.21 14.50 -1.25
N PRO A 2 26.74 13.65 -2.16
CA PRO A 2 26.57 13.85 -3.59
C PRO A 2 25.07 13.84 -3.97
N PRO A 3 24.64 14.64 -4.97
CA PRO A 3 23.24 14.84 -5.31
C PRO A 3 22.51 13.53 -5.66
N LEU A 4 23.20 12.60 -6.34
CA LEU A 4 22.66 11.28 -6.67
C LEU A 4 22.30 10.45 -5.42
N LYS A 5 23.17 10.46 -4.39
CA LYS A 5 22.91 9.76 -3.12
C LYS A 5 21.72 10.37 -2.39
N LYS A 6 21.53 11.69 -2.48
CA LYS A 6 20.37 12.37 -1.89
C LYS A 6 19.07 11.96 -2.57
N LEU A 7 19.04 11.89 -3.90
CA LEU A 7 17.87 11.45 -4.68
C LEU A 7 17.52 9.99 -4.37
N PHE A 8 18.52 9.12 -4.31
CA PHE A 8 18.33 7.71 -3.98
C PHE A 8 17.76 7.53 -2.56
N ASN A 9 18.24 8.32 -1.60
CA ASN A 9 17.70 8.32 -0.25
C ASN A 9 16.23 8.78 -0.21
N VAL A 10 15.87 9.84 -0.93
CA VAL A 10 14.47 10.29 -1.08
C VAL A 10 13.60 9.14 -1.60
N TYR A 11 14.07 8.41 -2.61
CA TYR A 11 13.36 7.27 -3.19
C TYR A 11 13.15 6.10 -2.20
N ILE A 12 14.20 5.71 -1.48
CA ILE A 12 14.13 4.60 -0.50
C ILE A 12 13.36 5.01 0.75
N PHE A 13 13.72 6.14 1.36
CA PHE A 13 13.11 6.58 2.61
C PHE A 13 11.65 7.00 2.41
N GLY A 14 11.28 7.53 1.23
CA GLY A 14 9.90 7.86 0.89
C GLY A 14 9.00 6.67 0.51
N ASN A 15 9.53 5.44 0.47
CA ASN A 15 8.82 4.24 0.00
C ASN A 15 8.27 4.37 -1.43
N LEU A 16 8.92 5.17 -2.29
CA LEU A 16 8.43 5.46 -3.63
C LEU A 16 8.40 4.21 -4.53
N HIS A 17 9.33 3.27 -4.34
CA HIS A 17 9.32 1.97 -5.03
C HIS A 17 8.03 1.18 -4.79
N VAL A 18 7.53 1.18 -3.56
CA VAL A 18 6.30 0.46 -3.20
C VAL A 18 5.09 1.12 -3.85
N ALA A 19 5.03 2.46 -3.79
CA ALA A 19 3.96 3.23 -4.42
C ALA A 19 3.95 3.07 -5.94
N LEU A 20 5.12 3.05 -6.59
CA LEU A 20 5.23 2.77 -8.02
C LEU A 20 4.76 1.37 -8.36
N ALA A 21 5.12 0.36 -7.55
CA ALA A 21 4.65 -1.00 -7.76
C ALA A 21 3.12 -1.10 -7.66
N SER A 22 2.51 -0.48 -6.64
CA SER A 22 1.05 -0.48 -6.48
C SER A 22 0.34 0.30 -7.60
N PHE A 23 0.89 1.44 -8.03
CA PHE A 23 0.44 2.16 -9.22
C PHE A 23 0.46 1.26 -10.46
N SER A 24 1.60 0.65 -10.75
CA SER A 24 1.79 -0.16 -11.95
C SER A 24 0.87 -1.39 -11.98
N LEU A 25 0.69 -2.08 -10.86
CA LEU A 25 -0.22 -3.22 -10.77
C LEU A 25 -1.68 -2.79 -10.94
N THR A 26 -2.08 -1.67 -10.35
CA THR A 26 -3.44 -1.10 -10.50
C THR A 26 -3.68 -0.69 -11.96
N LYS A 27 -2.70 -0.01 -12.57
CA LYS A 27 -2.76 0.41 -13.96
C LYS A 27 -2.84 -0.79 -14.91
N LEU A 28 -2.07 -1.84 -14.64
CA LEU A 28 -2.10 -3.07 -15.41
C LEU A 28 -3.50 -3.69 -15.41
N SER A 29 -4.18 -3.75 -14.26
CA SER A 29 -5.54 -4.29 -14.18
C SER A 29 -6.54 -3.47 -15.01
N LEU A 30 -6.42 -2.14 -15.03
CA LEU A 30 -7.26 -1.30 -15.91
C LEU A 30 -6.95 -1.52 -17.39
N LEU A 31 -5.67 -1.62 -17.75
CA LEU A 31 -5.25 -1.87 -19.13
C LEU A 31 -5.72 -3.22 -19.65
N THR A 32 -5.79 -4.26 -18.80
CA THR A 32 -6.37 -5.56 -19.21
C THR A 32 -7.84 -5.47 -19.60
N GLN A 33 -8.55 -4.45 -19.12
CA GLN A 33 -9.95 -4.15 -19.46
C GLN A 33 -10.06 -2.98 -20.46
N GLN A 34 -8.98 -2.68 -21.20
CA GLN A 34 -8.90 -1.60 -22.19
C GLN A 34 -9.19 -0.20 -21.62
N ASN A 35 -9.02 -0.01 -20.30
CA ASN A 35 -9.23 1.27 -19.63
C ASN A 35 -7.90 1.99 -19.41
N SER A 36 -7.76 3.17 -20.00
CA SER A 36 -6.57 4.00 -19.92
C SER A 36 -6.62 5.08 -18.83
N ASP A 37 -7.62 5.09 -17.94
CA ASP A 37 -7.71 6.09 -16.88
C ASP A 37 -6.56 5.99 -15.85
N ASN A 38 -6.21 7.12 -15.26
CA ASN A 38 -5.10 7.25 -14.31
C ASN A 38 -5.54 7.68 -12.91
N ILE A 39 -6.80 8.06 -12.69
CA ILE A 39 -7.28 8.58 -11.41
C ILE A 39 -7.10 7.52 -10.31
N ILE A 40 -7.58 6.30 -10.54
CA ILE A 40 -7.45 5.23 -9.54
C ILE A 40 -6.00 4.80 -9.31
N PRO A 41 -5.16 4.54 -10.34
CA PRO A 41 -3.74 4.27 -10.13
C PRO A 41 -3.03 5.36 -9.31
N PHE A 42 -3.29 6.65 -9.59
CA PHE A 42 -2.72 7.74 -8.80
C PHE A 42 -3.25 7.77 -7.36
N PHE A 43 -4.54 7.49 -7.15
CA PHE A 43 -5.08 7.38 -5.80
C PHE A 43 -4.38 6.27 -5.01
N VAL A 44 -4.23 5.08 -5.60
CA VAL A 44 -3.51 3.95 -4.98
C VAL A 44 -2.05 4.31 -4.71
N PHE A 45 -1.39 5.01 -5.63
CA PHE A 45 -0.02 5.49 -5.45
C PHE A 45 0.12 6.38 -4.21
N PHE A 46 -0.68 7.45 -4.12
CA PHE A 46 -0.60 8.38 -2.98
C PHE A 46 -1.06 7.74 -1.67
N ALA A 47 -2.10 6.89 -1.71
CA ALA A 47 -2.54 6.13 -0.54
C ALA A 47 -1.43 5.20 -0.03
N THR A 48 -0.68 4.55 -0.94
CA THR A 48 0.45 3.69 -0.59
C THR A 48 1.58 4.49 0.08
N ILE A 49 1.94 5.65 -0.47
CA ILE A 49 2.92 6.55 0.16
C ILE A 49 2.48 6.91 1.58
N LEU A 50 1.23 7.34 1.74
CA LEU A 50 0.66 7.73 3.02
C LEU A 50 0.71 6.59 4.03
N SER A 51 0.22 5.40 3.68
CA SER A 51 0.17 4.24 4.57
C SER A 51 1.57 3.76 4.99
N TYR A 52 2.51 3.63 4.05
CA TYR A 52 3.85 3.13 4.37
C TYR A 52 4.66 4.15 5.18
N ASN A 53 4.52 5.45 4.89
CA ASN A 53 5.17 6.49 5.68
C ASN A 53 4.57 6.61 7.08
N TYR A 54 3.25 6.46 7.21
CA TYR A 54 2.58 6.40 8.52
C TYR A 54 3.12 5.23 9.38
N ILE A 55 3.18 4.02 8.82
CA ILE A 55 3.74 2.84 9.51
C ILE A 55 5.20 3.09 9.93
N ARG A 56 6.01 3.72 9.06
CA ARG A 56 7.41 4.04 9.33
C ARG A 56 7.56 5.07 10.45
N LEU A 57 6.75 6.14 10.44
CA LEU A 57 6.78 7.19 11.45
C LEU A 57 6.29 6.69 12.81
N MET A 58 5.23 5.88 12.87
CA MET A 58 4.72 5.29 14.12
C MET A 58 5.72 4.35 14.79
N ARG A 59 6.56 3.69 14.00
CA ARG A 59 7.60 2.77 14.50
C ARG A 59 8.93 3.44 14.83
N ILE A 60 9.07 4.74 14.59
CA ILE A 60 10.35 5.42 14.83
C ILE A 60 10.79 5.26 16.29
N ASN A 61 9.85 5.32 17.24
CA ASN A 61 10.16 5.21 18.67
C ASN A 61 10.39 3.76 19.16
N THR A 62 10.09 2.75 18.34
CA THR A 62 10.26 1.33 18.71
C THR A 62 11.53 0.71 18.13
N ILE A 63 12.16 1.37 17.15
CA ILE A 63 13.39 0.91 16.52
C ILE A 63 14.59 1.42 17.33
N LYS A 64 15.29 0.54 18.05
CA LYS A 64 16.55 0.84 18.74
C LYS A 64 17.75 0.39 17.90
N SER A 65 18.02 1.05 16.77
CA SER A 65 19.15 0.72 15.87
C SER A 65 19.64 1.95 15.08
N GLU A 66 20.75 1.83 14.34
CA GLU A 66 21.26 2.89 13.44
C GLU A 66 20.20 3.40 12.44
N LEU A 67 19.26 2.54 12.06
CA LEU A 67 18.11 2.86 11.22
C LEU A 67 17.24 3.98 11.82
N TYR A 68 17.19 4.10 13.15
CA TYR A 68 16.50 5.20 13.84
C TYR A 68 17.10 6.55 13.48
N ASN A 69 18.43 6.66 13.55
CA ASN A 69 19.14 7.92 13.30
C ASN A 69 18.97 8.38 11.85
N GLU A 70 18.94 7.43 10.90
CA GLU A 70 18.69 7.74 9.50
C GLU A 70 17.23 8.14 9.25
N ILE A 71 16.24 7.39 9.75
CA ILE A 71 14.82 7.75 9.58
C ILE A 71 14.52 9.09 10.25
N ASN A 72 15.08 9.34 11.44
CA ASN A 72 14.88 10.61 12.16
C ASN A 72 15.47 11.80 11.39
N ARG A 73 16.61 11.61 10.70
CA ARG A 73 17.19 12.62 9.81
C ARG A 73 16.25 13.00 8.65
N TRP A 74 15.49 12.04 8.14
CA TRP A 74 14.54 12.24 7.05
C TRP A 74 13.11 12.52 7.52
N ARG A 75 12.86 12.64 8.83
CA ARG A 75 11.52 12.75 9.42
C ARG A 75 10.70 13.89 8.83
N ILE A 76 11.28 15.09 8.70
CA ILE A 76 10.60 16.26 8.12
C ILE A 76 10.20 15.97 6.67
N TYR A 77 11.09 15.39 5.88
CA TYR A 77 10.79 14.98 4.51
C TYR A 77 9.63 13.97 4.46
N LEU A 78 9.61 12.96 5.33
CA LEU A 78 8.53 11.98 5.38
C LEU A 78 7.19 12.62 5.77
N ILE A 79 7.19 13.57 6.70
CA ILE A 79 5.99 14.31 7.10
C ILE A 79 5.46 15.14 5.92
N LEU A 80 6.33 15.92 5.26
CA LEU A 80 5.95 16.73 4.10
C LEU A 80 5.42 15.87 2.96
N LEU A 81 6.09 14.75 2.67
CA LEU A 81 5.64 13.78 1.67
C LEU A 81 4.28 13.17 2.04
N SER A 82 4.04 12.89 3.32
CA SER A 82 2.76 12.35 3.80
C SER A 82 1.64 13.39 3.71
N ILE A 83 1.91 14.66 4.04
CA ILE A 83 0.95 15.75 3.88
C ILE A 83 0.59 15.92 2.40
N PHE A 84 1.59 15.92 1.51
CA PHE A 84 1.37 15.99 0.07
C PHE A 84 0.55 14.79 -0.46
N ALA A 85 0.88 13.57 -0.02
CA ALA A 85 0.12 12.39 -0.39
C ALA A 85 -1.33 12.45 0.12
N LEU A 86 -1.54 12.96 1.34
CA LEU A 86 -2.86 13.13 1.94
C LEU A 86 -3.70 14.15 1.16
N THR A 87 -3.13 15.30 0.78
CA THR A 87 -3.85 16.31 -0.01
C THR A 87 -4.20 15.78 -1.40
N ALA A 88 -3.28 15.04 -2.04
CA ALA A 88 -3.55 14.37 -3.31
C ALA A 88 -4.66 13.31 -3.19
N CYS A 89 -4.66 12.50 -2.12
CA CYS A 89 -5.75 11.55 -1.86
C CYS A 89 -7.08 12.26 -1.65
N ALA A 90 -7.11 13.33 -0.85
CA ALA A 90 -8.32 14.11 -0.59
C ALA A 90 -8.89 14.76 -1.88
N PHE A 91 -8.03 15.17 -2.81
CA PHE A 91 -8.45 15.66 -4.11
C PHE A 91 -9.00 14.54 -5.00
N LEU A 92 -8.34 13.38 -5.03
CA LEU A 92 -8.71 12.27 -5.91
C LEU A 92 -9.95 11.52 -5.43
N ILE A 93 -10.17 11.40 -4.12
CA ILE A 93 -11.28 10.61 -3.55
C ILE A 93 -12.66 11.12 -4.00
N VAL A 94 -12.78 12.43 -4.26
CA VAL A 94 -14.02 13.06 -4.75
C VAL A 94 -14.37 12.57 -6.18
N LYS A 95 -13.40 12.03 -6.92
CA LYS A 95 -13.58 11.46 -8.26
C LYS A 95 -13.88 9.96 -8.24
N ILE A 96 -13.88 9.34 -7.06
CA ILE A 96 -14.07 7.89 -6.88
C ILE A 96 -15.53 7.63 -6.57
N ARG A 97 -16.10 6.60 -7.21
CA ARG A 97 -17.48 6.20 -6.99
C ARG A 97 -17.65 5.57 -5.62
N TRP A 98 -18.82 5.77 -5.04
CA TRP A 98 -19.19 5.16 -3.76
C TRP A 98 -19.04 3.64 -3.75
N GLN A 99 -19.41 2.96 -4.84
CA GLN A 99 -19.26 1.51 -4.96
C GLN A 99 -17.79 1.07 -4.86
N ALA A 100 -16.86 1.83 -5.46
CA ALA A 100 -15.44 1.54 -5.38
C ALA A 100 -14.85 1.83 -3.98
N LEU A 101 -15.35 2.85 -3.28
CA LEU A 101 -14.96 3.09 -1.90
C LEU A 101 -15.41 1.96 -0.96
N ILE A 102 -16.60 1.41 -1.19
CA ILE A 102 -17.12 0.25 -0.44
C ILE A 102 -16.24 -0.98 -0.71
N SER A 103 -15.83 -1.22 -1.96
CA SER A 103 -14.97 -2.35 -2.29
C SER A 103 -13.57 -2.25 -1.64
N LEU A 104 -13.10 -1.02 -1.36
CA LEU A 104 -11.83 -0.77 -0.68
C LEU A 104 -11.90 -1.06 0.83
N MET A 105 -13.07 -0.88 1.45
CA MET A 105 -13.28 -0.96 2.90
C MET A 105 -12.74 -2.26 3.56
N PRO A 106 -13.03 -3.48 3.06
CA PRO A 106 -12.51 -4.70 3.69
C PRO A 106 -10.97 -4.74 3.73
N PHE A 107 -10.31 -4.25 2.68
CA PHE A 107 -8.85 -4.22 2.59
C PHE A 107 -8.24 -3.12 3.49
N ALA A 108 -8.92 -1.97 3.60
CA ALA A 108 -8.54 -0.91 4.52
C ALA A 108 -8.63 -1.38 5.99
N LEU A 109 -9.73 -2.07 6.35
CA LEU A 109 -9.90 -2.66 7.68
C LEU A 109 -8.84 -3.72 7.97
N LEU A 110 -8.59 -4.62 7.02
CA LEU A 110 -7.57 -5.66 7.16
C LEU A 110 -6.16 -5.07 7.35
N THR A 111 -5.85 -3.99 6.64
CA THR A 111 -4.60 -3.24 6.82
C THR A 111 -4.53 -2.56 8.20
N GLY A 112 -5.66 -2.04 8.68
CA GLY A 112 -5.78 -1.49 10.04
C GLY A 112 -5.44 -2.55 11.09
N PHE A 113 -6.09 -3.71 11.06
CA PHE A 113 -5.83 -4.83 11.98
C PHE A 113 -4.44 -5.47 11.82
N TYR A 114 -3.81 -5.30 10.65
CA TYR A 114 -2.42 -5.70 10.44
C TYR A 114 -1.44 -4.84 11.23
N VAL A 115 -1.68 -3.54 11.33
CA VAL A 115 -0.77 -2.57 11.97
C VAL A 115 -1.13 -2.34 13.44
N LEU A 116 -2.42 -2.30 13.76
CA LEU A 116 -2.95 -1.99 15.08
C LEU A 116 -3.45 -3.27 15.77
N PRO A 117 -3.16 -3.47 17.07
CA PRO A 117 -3.73 -4.58 17.81
C PRO A 117 -5.26 -4.41 17.92
N PRO A 118 -6.03 -5.51 17.82
CA PRO A 118 -7.49 -5.46 17.84
C PRO A 118 -8.08 -5.06 19.21
N SER A 119 -7.26 -5.00 20.26
CA SER A 119 -7.65 -4.57 21.60
C SER A 119 -6.49 -3.88 22.31
N ILE A 120 -6.78 -2.89 23.15
CA ILE A 120 -5.83 -2.15 23.99
C ILE A 120 -5.06 -3.11 24.94
N SER A 121 -5.66 -4.25 25.29
CA SER A 121 -5.07 -5.28 26.16
C SER A 121 -4.20 -6.31 25.39
N SER A 122 -4.35 -6.40 24.07
CA SER A 122 -3.60 -7.35 23.25
C SER A 122 -2.35 -6.69 22.64
N LYS A 123 -1.20 -7.37 22.74
CA LYS A 123 0.02 -6.99 21.99
C LYS A 123 0.14 -7.72 20.65
N MET A 124 -0.78 -8.65 20.36
CA MET A 124 -0.75 -9.46 19.14
C MET A 124 -1.45 -8.74 18.00
N THR A 125 -0.77 -8.64 16.86
CA THR A 125 -1.29 -8.07 15.60
C THR A 125 -1.31 -9.17 14.55
N LEU A 126 -2.06 -9.03 13.44
CA LEU A 126 -1.96 -10.01 12.34
C LEU A 126 -0.53 -10.09 11.78
N ARG A 127 0.26 -9.03 11.97
CA ARG A 127 1.69 -9.00 11.64
C ARG A 127 2.56 -9.90 12.53
N SER A 128 2.16 -10.16 13.78
CA SER A 128 2.96 -10.99 14.69
C SER A 128 2.76 -12.50 14.48
N LEU A 129 1.85 -12.90 13.59
CA LEU A 129 1.63 -14.31 13.24
C LEU A 129 2.56 -14.71 12.07
N PRO A 130 3.56 -15.59 12.30
CA PRO A 130 4.44 -16.07 11.24
C PRO A 130 3.64 -16.86 10.19
N GLY A 131 3.99 -16.73 8.91
CA GLY A 131 3.24 -17.30 7.77
C GLY A 131 1.93 -16.58 7.44
N PHE A 132 1.06 -16.32 8.42
CA PHE A 132 -0.26 -15.70 8.16
C PHE A 132 -0.14 -14.27 7.61
N LYS A 133 0.90 -13.53 8.02
CA LYS A 133 1.15 -12.17 7.53
C LYS A 133 1.33 -12.08 6.01
N ILE A 134 1.86 -13.13 5.36
CA ILE A 134 2.01 -13.16 3.90
C ILE A 134 0.65 -13.13 3.23
N PHE A 135 -0.27 -14.00 3.66
CA PHE A 135 -1.61 -14.09 3.10
C PHE A 135 -2.37 -12.77 3.26
N VAL A 136 -2.24 -12.11 4.42
CA VAL A 136 -2.86 -10.80 4.67
C VAL A 136 -2.32 -9.73 3.72
N ILE A 137 -1.00 -9.67 3.51
CA ILE A 137 -0.37 -8.71 2.60
C ILE A 137 -0.83 -8.98 1.16
N ALA A 138 -0.75 -10.23 0.71
CA ALA A 138 -1.11 -10.63 -0.64
C ALA A 138 -2.59 -10.38 -0.93
N PHE A 139 -3.49 -10.70 0.00
CA PHE A 139 -4.93 -10.51 -0.14
C PHE A 139 -5.28 -9.03 -0.24
N THR A 140 -4.72 -8.21 0.66
CA THR A 140 -4.87 -6.75 0.65
C THR A 140 -4.40 -6.15 -0.67
N TRP A 141 -3.20 -6.52 -1.13
CA TRP A 141 -2.64 -6.00 -2.37
C TRP A 141 -3.42 -6.44 -3.61
N ALA A 142 -3.85 -7.70 -3.68
CA ALA A 142 -4.69 -8.18 -4.76
C ALA A 142 -6.02 -7.42 -4.80
N GLY A 143 -6.63 -7.15 -3.64
CA GLY A 143 -7.87 -6.39 -3.53
C GLY A 143 -7.73 -4.95 -4.03
N ILE A 144 -6.70 -4.25 -3.55
CA ILE A 144 -6.43 -2.85 -3.91
C ILE A 144 -6.03 -2.69 -5.38
N THR A 145 -5.33 -3.67 -5.96
CA THR A 145 -4.81 -3.56 -7.34
C THR A 145 -5.71 -4.20 -8.41
N VAL A 146 -6.74 -4.97 -8.02
CA VAL A 146 -7.67 -5.63 -8.95
C VAL A 146 -9.11 -5.24 -8.65
N LEU A 147 -9.64 -5.61 -7.48
CA LEU A 147 -11.07 -5.44 -7.18
C LEU A 147 -11.45 -3.97 -7.07
N PHE A 148 -10.64 -3.18 -6.37
CA PHE A 148 -10.86 -1.74 -6.22
C PHE A 148 -10.89 -0.98 -7.57
N PRO A 149 -9.86 -1.02 -8.43
CA PRO A 149 -9.89 -0.29 -9.69
C PRO A 149 -10.99 -0.75 -10.65
N LEU A 150 -11.34 -2.03 -10.66
CA LEU A 150 -12.35 -2.55 -11.58
C LEU A 150 -13.77 -2.19 -11.12
N SER A 151 -14.01 -2.14 -9.80
CA SER A 151 -15.27 -1.66 -9.24
C SER A 151 -15.54 -0.17 -9.51
N GLN A 152 -14.51 0.64 -9.82
CA GLN A 152 -14.70 2.04 -10.23
C GLN A 152 -15.40 2.18 -11.57
N TYR A 153 -15.29 1.21 -12.47
CA TYR A 153 -15.82 1.32 -13.83
C TYR A 153 -16.99 0.36 -14.10
N ASP A 154 -17.60 -0.20 -13.05
CA ASP A 154 -18.56 -1.31 -13.13
C ASP A 154 -18.08 -2.46 -14.02
N MET A 155 -16.77 -2.60 -14.18
CA MET A 155 -16.15 -3.70 -14.88
C MET A 155 -16.04 -4.83 -13.88
N VAL A 156 -17.15 -5.41 -13.41
CA VAL A 156 -17.17 -6.52 -12.46
C VAL A 156 -17.82 -7.74 -13.11
N ASP A 157 -17.01 -8.64 -13.69
CA ASP A 157 -17.44 -9.91 -14.27
C ASP A 157 -16.77 -11.12 -13.59
N ALA A 158 -17.13 -12.33 -14.02
CA ALA A 158 -16.56 -13.57 -13.48
C ALA A 158 -15.04 -13.70 -13.73
N SER A 159 -14.50 -13.08 -14.78
CA SER A 159 -13.07 -13.15 -15.14
C SER A 159 -12.19 -12.45 -14.10
N ILE A 160 -12.75 -11.52 -13.33
CA ILE A 160 -12.01 -10.73 -12.35
C ILE A 160 -11.66 -11.54 -11.12
N PHE A 161 -12.51 -12.47 -10.71
CA PHE A 161 -12.18 -13.36 -9.61
C PHE A 161 -10.96 -14.22 -9.96
N TRP A 162 -10.81 -14.61 -11.24
CA TRP A 162 -9.61 -15.27 -11.73
C TRP A 162 -8.39 -14.35 -11.71
N LEU A 163 -8.53 -13.12 -12.19
CA LEU A 163 -7.43 -12.13 -12.16
C LEU A 163 -6.99 -11.82 -10.72
N PHE A 164 -7.95 -11.67 -9.79
CA PHE A 164 -7.70 -11.48 -8.38
C PHE A 164 -6.95 -12.67 -7.78
N PHE A 165 -7.39 -13.90 -8.07
CA PHE A 165 -6.75 -15.11 -7.55
C PHE A 165 -5.32 -15.28 -8.10
N GLN A 166 -5.12 -15.03 -9.40
CA GLN A 166 -3.79 -15.00 -10.00
C GLN A 166 -2.88 -13.95 -9.36
N ARG A 167 -3.39 -12.72 -9.16
CA ARG A 167 -2.65 -11.64 -8.49
C ARG A 167 -2.31 -12.02 -7.05
N PHE A 168 -3.24 -12.63 -6.33
CA PHE A 168 -3.04 -13.10 -4.97
C PHE A 168 -1.92 -14.13 -4.86
N LEU A 169 -1.94 -15.18 -5.70
CA LEU A 169 -0.87 -16.19 -5.73
C LEU A 169 0.48 -15.58 -6.11
N PHE A 170 0.49 -14.69 -7.11
CA PHE A 170 1.70 -13.96 -7.52
C PHE A 170 2.32 -13.17 -6.35
N LEU A 171 1.49 -12.46 -5.58
CA LEU A 171 1.95 -11.68 -4.42
C LEU A 171 2.42 -12.57 -3.26
N ILE A 172 1.81 -13.75 -3.06
CA ILE A 172 2.33 -14.74 -2.10
C ILE A 172 3.75 -15.14 -2.49
N VAL A 173 3.96 -15.55 -3.74
CA VAL A 173 5.29 -15.97 -4.22
C VAL A 173 6.34 -14.88 -4.03
N LEU A 174 5.99 -13.62 -4.31
CA LEU A 174 6.88 -12.48 -4.10
C LEU A 174 7.22 -12.22 -2.63
N THR A 175 6.34 -12.56 -1.70
CA THR A 175 6.49 -12.24 -0.28
C THR A 175 7.13 -13.35 0.54
N ILE A 176 7.11 -14.60 0.06
CA ILE A 176 7.77 -15.75 0.69
C ILE A 176 9.26 -15.50 1.05
N PRO A 177 10.13 -14.98 0.14
CA PRO A 177 11.54 -14.76 0.46
C PRO A 177 11.81 -13.78 1.60
N PHE A 178 10.83 -12.92 1.90
CA PHE A 178 10.91 -11.94 2.97
C PHE A 178 10.40 -12.48 4.32
N ASP A 179 9.68 -13.60 4.34
CA ASP A 179 9.18 -14.23 5.57
C ASP A 179 10.08 -15.36 6.08
N ILE A 180 10.78 -16.06 5.20
CA ILE A 180 11.66 -17.20 5.56
C ILE A 180 12.96 -16.74 6.28
N ARG A 181 13.26 -15.44 6.31
CA ARG A 181 14.41 -14.87 7.04
C ARG A 181 14.13 -14.70 8.52
#